data_AF-A0A5C7UL68-F1
#
_entry.id   AF-A0A5C7UL68-F1
#
_cell.length_a   1.000
_cell.length_b   1.000
_cell.length_c   1.000
_cell.angle_alpha   90.00
_cell.angle_beta   90.00
_cell.angle_gamma   90.00
#
_symmetry.space_group_name_H-M   'P 1'
#
loop_
_entity.id
_entity.type
_entity.pdbx_description
1 polymer ?
#
loop_
_entity_poly.entity_id
_entity_poly.type
_entity_poly.pdbx_seq_one_letter_code
_entity_poly.pdbx_strand_id
1 'polypeptide(L)'
;VSLPAGVTSVFPITVSLSINSASDLSLLAGSPAIDPVVVIPAGSNFGSFSVTASSNSDQPAHILVDGSSVSFTVNQGVITVINKKVDVGLGVSVNHDGLNDCLVIRNIERYPDNRVDVVDRHGVTVYSTKIYDNVDRVFCGISNVDSSAYRLPSGPYYYVVKLIDKTQDPNNTREETFYSNFEIKAPQ
;
A
#
# COMPACT_ATOMS: atom_id res chain seq x y z
N VAL A 1 14.93 -10.14 8.91
CA VAL A 1 16.03 -11.07 8.54
C VAL A 1 15.62 -12.48 8.93
N SER A 2 15.87 -13.48 8.10
CA SER A 2 15.48 -14.87 8.38
C SER A 2 16.58 -15.85 7.98
N LEU A 3 16.60 -16.98 8.68
CA LEU A 3 17.32 -18.19 8.30
C LEU A 3 16.55 -18.93 7.19
N PRO A 4 17.19 -19.88 6.49
CA PRO A 4 16.48 -20.77 5.57
C PRO A 4 15.32 -21.50 6.25
N ALA A 5 14.32 -21.90 5.46
CA ALA A 5 13.15 -22.59 5.96
C ALA A 5 13.53 -23.87 6.74
N GLY A 6 12.95 -24.05 7.92
CA GLY A 6 13.22 -25.19 8.81
C GLY A 6 14.52 -25.11 9.61
N VAL A 7 15.29 -24.02 9.52
CA VAL A 7 16.55 -23.83 10.27
C VAL A 7 16.34 -22.89 11.45
N THR A 8 16.80 -23.32 12.64
CA THR A 8 16.85 -22.50 13.87
C THR A 8 18.23 -22.60 14.49
N SER A 9 18.62 -21.60 15.27
CA SER A 9 19.88 -21.62 16.03
C SER A 9 19.64 -21.87 17.51
N VAL A 10 20.56 -22.59 18.16
CA VAL A 10 20.55 -22.80 19.61
C VAL A 10 20.98 -21.54 20.36
N PHE A 11 21.76 -20.66 19.71
CA PHE A 11 22.19 -19.38 20.24
C PHE A 11 21.60 -18.21 19.45
N PRO A 12 21.38 -17.04 20.07
CA PRO A 12 20.93 -15.87 19.34
C PRO A 12 21.97 -15.46 18.29
N ILE A 13 21.50 -15.08 17.11
CA ILE A 13 22.35 -14.59 16.02
C ILE A 13 22.19 -13.08 15.94
N THR A 14 23.30 -12.36 16.06
CA THR A 14 23.33 -10.91 15.85
C THR A 14 23.78 -10.61 14.44
N VAL A 15 23.05 -9.73 13.76
CA VAL A 15 23.37 -9.23 12.44
C VAL A 15 23.44 -7.71 12.52
N SER A 16 24.59 -7.15 12.16
CA SER A 16 24.75 -5.71 11.96
C SER A 16 24.17 -5.35 10.59
N LEU A 17 23.40 -4.28 10.52
CA LEU A 17 22.71 -3.81 9.31
C LEU A 17 23.21 -2.42 8.91
N SER A 18 23.30 -2.19 7.61
CA SER A 18 23.62 -0.88 7.06
C SER A 18 22.96 -0.66 5.70
N ILE A 19 22.65 0.60 5.38
CA ILE A 19 22.21 0.98 4.04
C ILE A 19 23.44 1.03 3.13
N ASN A 20 23.39 0.31 2.01
CA ASN A 20 24.46 0.29 1.01
C ASN A 20 24.48 1.62 0.22
N SER A 21 25.69 2.09 -0.13
CA SER A 21 25.90 3.34 -0.86
C SER A 21 25.33 3.37 -2.29
N ALA A 22 25.03 2.21 -2.87
CA ALA A 22 24.41 2.08 -4.19
C ALA A 22 22.87 2.16 -4.16
N SER A 23 22.27 2.46 -3.00
CA SER A 23 20.82 2.71 -2.88
C SER A 23 20.42 4.00 -3.60
N ASP A 24 19.15 4.07 -4.05
CA ASP A 24 18.58 5.23 -4.77
C ASP A 24 18.24 6.40 -3.82
N LEU A 25 19.23 6.90 -3.06
CA LEU A 25 19.00 7.91 -2.02
C LEU A 25 18.47 9.24 -2.56
N SER A 26 18.71 9.56 -3.83
CA SER A 26 18.21 10.77 -4.50
C SER A 26 16.72 10.72 -4.81
N LEU A 27 16.12 9.52 -4.86
CA LEU A 27 14.68 9.34 -5.08
C LEU A 27 13.87 9.39 -3.77
N LEU A 28 14.54 9.50 -2.62
CA LEU A 28 13.91 9.60 -1.31
C LEU A 28 13.69 11.06 -0.93
N ALA A 29 12.60 11.33 -0.21
CA ALA A 29 12.28 12.66 0.31
C ALA A 29 13.16 13.07 1.51
N GLY A 30 14.02 12.17 1.99
CA GLY A 30 14.94 12.40 3.11
C GLY A 30 15.84 11.18 3.34
N SER A 31 16.78 11.30 4.28
CA SER A 31 17.68 10.21 4.64
C SER A 31 16.90 9.05 5.28
N PRO A 32 16.98 7.83 4.74
CA PRO A 32 16.35 6.67 5.35
C PRO A 32 17.04 6.30 6.66
N ALA A 33 16.26 5.79 7.62
CA ALA A 33 16.76 5.28 8.90
C ALA A 33 16.52 3.77 8.98
N ILE A 34 17.50 3.04 9.53
CA ILE A 34 17.44 1.60 9.75
C ILE A 34 17.95 1.28 11.15
N ASP A 35 17.34 0.30 11.82
CA ASP A 35 17.91 -0.25 13.05
C ASP A 35 19.29 -0.87 12.73
N PRO A 36 20.36 -0.47 13.42
CA PRO A 36 21.72 -0.90 13.06
C PRO A 36 22.00 -2.36 13.40
N VAL A 37 21.13 -3.00 14.19
CA VAL A 37 21.30 -4.37 14.66
C VAL A 37 19.96 -5.07 14.68
N VAL A 38 19.93 -6.31 14.20
CA VAL A 38 18.82 -7.24 14.38
C VAL A 38 19.31 -8.52 15.05
N VAL A 39 18.50 -9.05 15.96
CA VAL A 39 18.76 -10.31 16.65
C VAL A 39 17.73 -11.33 16.21
N ILE A 40 18.21 -12.50 15.75
CA ILE A 40 17.40 -13.71 15.61
C ILE A 40 17.51 -14.46 16.95
N PRO A 41 16.43 -14.55 17.75
CA PRO A 41 16.50 -15.24 19.04
C PRO A 41 16.84 -16.71 18.90
N ALA A 42 17.40 -17.30 19.96
CA ALA A 42 17.58 -18.75 20.05
C ALA A 42 16.22 -19.46 19.88
N GLY A 43 16.22 -20.55 19.12
CA GLY A 43 15.00 -21.30 18.76
C GLY A 43 14.12 -20.63 17.71
N SER A 44 14.45 -19.43 17.24
CA SER A 44 13.75 -18.75 16.15
C SER A 44 14.49 -18.90 14.82
N ASN A 45 13.76 -18.74 13.73
CA ASN A 45 14.29 -18.65 12.37
C ASN A 45 14.22 -17.22 11.80
N PHE A 46 13.73 -16.24 12.56
CA PHE A 46 13.67 -14.86 12.10
C PHE A 46 13.87 -13.83 13.21
N GLY A 47 14.29 -12.63 12.81
CA GLY A 47 14.34 -11.42 13.61
C GLY A 47 13.79 -10.24 12.81
N SER A 48 13.05 -9.36 13.48
CA SER A 48 12.45 -8.15 12.91
C SER A 48 13.30 -6.92 13.21
N PHE A 49 13.27 -5.96 12.30
CA PHE A 49 13.90 -4.66 12.42
C PHE A 49 13.04 -3.63 11.68
N SER A 50 13.23 -2.36 12.00
CA SER A 50 12.50 -1.25 11.40
C SER A 50 13.34 -0.52 10.38
N VAL A 51 12.67 -0.05 9.33
CA VAL A 51 13.22 0.90 8.34
C VAL A 51 12.21 2.01 8.15
N THR A 52 12.67 3.25 8.20
CA THR A 52 11.86 4.43 7.91
C THR A 52 12.40 5.10 6.66
N ALA A 53 11.57 5.23 5.65
CA ALA A 53 11.88 5.91 4.41
C ALA A 53 10.60 6.43 3.76
N SER A 54 10.72 7.50 2.99
CA SER A 54 9.63 8.06 2.19
C SER A 54 10.17 8.52 0.86
N SER A 55 9.39 8.36 -0.21
CA SER A 55 9.69 8.86 -1.55
C SER A 55 8.67 9.92 -1.94
N ASN A 56 9.13 11.00 -2.56
CA ASN A 56 8.31 11.96 -3.28
C ASN A 56 8.42 11.79 -4.80
N SER A 57 9.18 10.78 -5.26
CA SER A 57 9.39 10.46 -6.66
C SER A 57 8.32 9.51 -7.18
N ASP A 58 7.85 9.74 -8.40
CA ASP A 58 6.99 8.79 -9.11
C ASP A 58 7.74 7.52 -9.55
N GLN A 59 9.08 7.54 -9.50
CA GLN A 59 9.91 6.35 -9.71
C GLN A 59 10.11 5.61 -8.38
N PRO A 60 9.97 4.26 -8.35
CA PRO A 60 10.32 3.46 -7.18
C PRO A 60 11.79 3.68 -6.78
N ALA A 61 12.04 3.86 -5.49
CA ALA A 61 13.38 3.94 -4.94
C ALA A 61 13.76 2.60 -4.30
N HIS A 62 14.95 2.08 -4.60
CA HIS A 62 15.46 0.86 -3.98
C HIS A 62 16.47 1.20 -2.87
N ILE A 63 16.19 0.70 -1.67
CA ILE A 63 17.11 0.71 -0.54
C ILE A 63 17.74 -0.67 -0.44
N LEU A 64 19.04 -0.73 -0.67
CA LEU A 64 19.84 -1.94 -0.54
C LEU A 64 20.34 -2.04 0.91
N VAL A 65 20.02 -3.15 1.56
CA VAL A 65 20.37 -3.41 2.97
C VAL A 65 21.43 -4.49 3.03
N ASP A 66 22.63 -4.10 3.42
CA ASP A 66 23.71 -5.03 3.71
C ASP A 66 23.61 -5.53 5.14
N GLY A 67 24.05 -6.76 5.35
CA GLY A 67 24.18 -7.35 6.67
C GLY A 67 25.54 -7.99 6.86
N SER A 68 26.02 -7.97 8.10
CA SER A 68 27.24 -8.67 8.49
C SER A 68 27.02 -9.41 9.81
N SER A 69 27.54 -10.63 9.88
CA SER A 69 27.53 -11.46 11.08
C SER A 69 28.85 -12.23 11.16
N VAL A 70 29.30 -12.53 12.38
CA VAL A 70 30.58 -13.22 12.61
C VAL A 70 30.56 -14.65 12.08
N SER A 71 29.40 -15.31 12.07
CA SER A 71 29.28 -16.75 11.83
C SER A 71 28.45 -17.13 10.61
N PHE A 72 27.86 -16.15 9.92
CA PHE A 72 26.93 -16.38 8.83
C PHE A 72 27.17 -15.43 7.68
N THR A 73 27.05 -15.95 6.45
CA THR A 73 26.89 -15.12 5.26
C THR A 73 25.49 -14.52 5.27
N VAL A 74 25.41 -13.21 5.13
CA VAL A 74 24.13 -12.49 5.02
C VAL A 74 23.99 -12.02 3.59
N ASN A 75 22.90 -12.43 2.93
CA ASN A 75 22.57 -11.94 1.60
C ASN A 75 21.95 -10.55 1.70
N GLN A 76 22.29 -9.68 0.75
CA GLN A 76 21.72 -8.34 0.66
C GLN A 76 20.19 -8.40 0.49
N GLY A 77 19.49 -7.54 1.22
CA GLY A 77 18.06 -7.32 1.07
C GLY A 77 17.77 -6.10 0.21
N VAL A 78 16.60 -6.09 -0.44
CA VAL A 78 16.10 -4.92 -1.19
C VAL A 78 14.76 -4.50 -0.60
N ILE A 79 14.64 -3.21 -0.27
CA ILE A 79 13.39 -2.57 0.14
C ILE A 79 13.00 -1.59 -0.96
N THR A 80 11.78 -1.73 -1.47
CA THR A 80 11.23 -0.82 -2.47
C THR A 80 10.35 0.23 -1.81
N VAL A 81 10.73 1.50 -1.95
CA VAL A 81 9.96 2.65 -1.47
C VAL A 81 9.24 3.26 -2.65
N ILE A 82 7.92 3.27 -2.61
CA ILE A 82 7.06 3.85 -3.64
C ILE A 82 6.32 5.06 -3.08
N ASN A 83 6.27 6.14 -3.86
CA ASN A 83 5.35 7.23 -3.59
C ASN A 83 3.93 6.79 -4.00
N LYS A 84 3.20 6.17 -3.06
CA LYS A 84 1.79 5.86 -3.30
C LYS A 84 0.96 7.14 -3.27
N LYS A 85 0.58 7.63 -4.45
CA LYS A 85 -0.34 8.78 -4.59
C LYS A 85 -1.66 8.53 -3.87
N VAL A 86 -2.24 7.34 -4.06
CA VAL A 86 -3.46 6.89 -3.38
C VAL A 86 -3.29 5.47 -2.84
N ASP A 87 -3.92 5.17 -1.71
CA ASP A 87 -3.92 3.84 -1.08
C ASP A 87 -5.36 3.42 -0.76
N VAL A 88 -5.87 2.41 -1.48
CA VAL A 88 -7.27 1.97 -1.42
C VAL A 88 -7.41 0.84 -0.42
N GLY A 89 -8.43 0.91 0.44
CA GLY A 89 -8.77 -0.16 1.37
C GLY A 89 -9.09 -1.49 0.65
N LEU A 90 -8.65 -2.61 1.23
CA LEU A 90 -8.77 -3.94 0.62
C LEU A 90 -10.13 -4.61 0.81
N GLY A 91 -11.03 -4.03 1.60
CA GLY A 91 -12.36 -4.60 1.79
C GLY A 91 -13.37 -3.63 2.36
N VAL A 92 -14.63 -3.92 2.10
CA VAL A 92 -15.81 -3.19 2.59
C VAL A 92 -16.72 -4.17 3.32
N SER A 93 -17.15 -3.85 4.53
CA SER A 93 -18.10 -4.64 5.32
C SER A 93 -19.27 -3.75 5.71
N VAL A 94 -20.38 -3.84 4.99
CA VAL A 94 -21.54 -2.96 5.19
C VAL A 94 -22.40 -3.49 6.35
N ASN A 95 -21.82 -3.58 7.56
CA ASN A 95 -22.48 -4.08 8.77
C ASN A 95 -22.78 -2.97 9.80
N HIS A 96 -22.39 -1.72 9.50
CA HIS A 96 -22.59 -0.52 10.32
C HIS A 96 -21.90 -0.61 11.68
N ASP A 97 -20.76 -1.30 11.77
CA ASP A 97 -19.93 -1.35 12.98
C ASP A 97 -18.90 -0.20 13.08
N GLY A 98 -18.84 0.66 12.06
CA GLY A 98 -17.90 1.76 11.94
C GLY A 98 -16.54 1.37 11.35
N LEU A 99 -16.33 0.10 11.00
CA LEU A 99 -15.07 -0.46 10.52
C LEU A 99 -15.19 -0.96 9.08
N ASN A 100 -14.59 -0.21 8.15
CA ASN A 100 -14.62 -0.53 6.72
C ASN A 100 -16.04 -0.60 6.13
N ASP A 101 -17.02 0.14 6.68
CA ASP A 101 -18.38 0.25 6.11
C ASP A 101 -18.40 0.82 4.69
N CYS A 102 -17.36 1.58 4.35
CA CYS A 102 -17.17 2.19 3.04
C CYS A 102 -15.73 2.02 2.55
N LEU A 103 -15.53 2.14 1.23
CA LEU A 103 -14.23 2.05 0.58
C LEU A 103 -13.43 3.32 0.84
N VAL A 104 -12.52 3.27 1.81
CA VAL A 104 -11.63 4.38 2.10
C VAL A 104 -10.47 4.40 1.11
N ILE A 105 -10.22 5.55 0.49
CA ILE A 105 -9.05 5.81 -0.36
C ILE A 105 -8.20 6.87 0.31
N ARG A 106 -7.06 6.49 0.88
CA ARG A 106 -6.14 7.42 1.55
C ARG A 106 -5.51 8.36 0.53
N ASN A 107 -5.32 9.61 0.93
CA ASN A 107 -4.74 10.71 0.15
C ASN A 107 -5.60 11.19 -1.04
N ILE A 108 -6.82 10.66 -1.23
CA ILE A 108 -7.67 11.06 -2.38
C ILE A 108 -8.04 12.54 -2.34
N GLU A 109 -8.15 13.12 -1.15
CA GLU A 109 -8.46 14.53 -0.90
C GLU A 109 -7.39 15.50 -1.42
N ARG A 110 -6.16 15.02 -1.68
CA ARG A 110 -5.10 15.80 -2.32
C ARG A 110 -5.36 16.04 -3.80
N TYR A 111 -6.28 15.28 -4.40
CA TYR A 111 -6.57 15.28 -5.83
C TYR A 111 -8.04 15.66 -6.07
N PRO A 112 -8.38 16.96 -6.11
CA PRO A 112 -9.77 17.39 -6.30
C PRO A 112 -10.31 17.01 -7.68
N ASP A 113 -9.43 16.90 -8.68
CA ASP A 113 -9.75 16.38 -10.01
C ASP A 113 -9.58 14.85 -10.03
N ASN A 114 -10.38 14.16 -9.22
CA ASN A 114 -10.42 12.69 -9.19
C ASN A 114 -11.75 12.13 -9.71
N ARG A 115 -11.72 10.86 -10.12
CA ARG A 115 -12.90 10.04 -10.42
C ARG A 115 -12.66 8.63 -9.93
N VAL A 116 -13.67 8.04 -9.31
CA VAL A 116 -13.64 6.65 -8.85
C VAL A 116 -14.79 5.89 -9.49
N ASP A 117 -14.44 4.79 -10.14
CA ASP A 117 -15.39 3.82 -10.69
C ASP A 117 -15.21 2.48 -9.95
N VAL A 118 -16.31 1.83 -9.57
CA VAL A 118 -16.35 0.47 -9.04
C VAL A 118 -17.03 -0.42 -10.06
N VAL A 119 -16.42 -1.56 -10.32
CA VAL A 119 -16.81 -2.50 -11.37
C VAL A 119 -16.99 -3.89 -10.77
N ASP A 120 -18.05 -4.58 -11.17
CA ASP A 120 -18.28 -5.96 -10.77
C ASP A 120 -17.32 -6.93 -11.48
N ARG A 121 -17.40 -8.22 -11.13
CA ARG A 121 -16.57 -9.26 -11.74
C ARG A 121 -16.78 -9.47 -13.25
N HIS A 122 -17.87 -8.94 -13.82
CA HIS A 122 -18.20 -9.06 -15.24
C HIS A 122 -17.82 -7.80 -16.03
N GLY A 123 -17.19 -6.81 -15.40
CA GLY A 123 -16.80 -5.57 -16.06
C GLY A 123 -17.90 -4.50 -16.09
N VAL A 124 -19.00 -4.68 -15.36
CA VAL A 124 -20.11 -3.71 -15.29
C VAL A 124 -19.85 -2.70 -14.19
N THR A 125 -19.84 -1.40 -14.53
CA THR A 125 -19.72 -0.32 -13.55
C THR A 125 -20.97 -0.27 -12.68
N VAL A 126 -20.78 -0.47 -11.37
CA VAL A 126 -21.86 -0.45 -10.37
C VAL A 126 -21.87 0.83 -9.56
N TYR A 127 -20.72 1.51 -9.47
CA TYR A 127 -20.63 2.83 -8.86
C TYR A 127 -19.69 3.72 -9.67
N SER A 128 -20.02 5.00 -9.79
CA SER A 128 -19.19 6.00 -10.44
C SER A 128 -19.42 7.36 -9.80
N THR A 129 -18.34 8.05 -9.43
CA THR A 129 -18.44 9.44 -8.98
C THR A 129 -17.21 10.25 -9.38
N LYS A 130 -17.40 11.55 -9.56
CA LYS A 130 -16.32 12.53 -9.67
C LYS A 130 -16.13 13.19 -8.31
N ILE A 131 -14.90 13.64 -8.04
CA ILE A 131 -14.55 14.31 -6.79
C ILE A 131 -14.92 13.40 -5.61
N TYR A 132 -14.47 12.14 -5.69
CA TYR A 132 -14.60 11.17 -4.61
C TYR A 132 -13.89 11.72 -3.38
N ASP A 133 -14.55 11.56 -2.25
CA ASP A 133 -14.01 11.86 -0.93
C ASP A 133 -14.44 10.73 0.03
N ASN A 134 -13.80 10.69 1.20
CA ASN A 134 -14.06 9.64 2.18
C ASN A 134 -15.25 9.98 3.11
N VAL A 135 -16.12 10.93 2.74
CA VAL A 135 -17.19 11.46 3.62
C VAL A 135 -18.54 11.50 2.90
N ASP A 136 -18.69 12.41 1.95
CA ASP A 136 -19.95 12.70 1.23
C ASP A 136 -20.09 11.86 -0.04
N ARG A 137 -18.99 11.63 -0.77
CA ARG A 137 -18.96 10.92 -2.06
C ARG A 137 -18.19 9.62 -1.96
N VAL A 138 -18.49 8.85 -0.93
CA VAL A 138 -17.84 7.58 -0.62
C VAL A 138 -18.70 6.38 -1.07
N PHE A 139 -18.07 5.30 -1.51
CA PHE A 139 -18.73 4.05 -1.87
C PHE A 139 -18.92 3.15 -0.64
N CYS A 140 -20.18 2.92 -0.24
CA CYS A 140 -20.54 2.07 0.91
C CYS A 140 -21.28 0.79 0.49
N GLY A 141 -20.87 0.17 -0.63
CA GLY A 141 -21.49 -1.06 -1.13
C GLY A 141 -22.87 -0.88 -1.76
N ILE A 142 -23.23 0.36 -2.13
CA ILE A 142 -24.49 0.69 -2.80
C ILE A 142 -24.18 1.19 -4.21
N SER A 143 -24.91 0.68 -5.20
CA SER A 143 -24.79 1.12 -6.59
C SER A 143 -25.35 2.54 -6.82
N ASN A 144 -24.84 3.26 -7.82
CA ASN A 144 -25.35 4.59 -8.19
C ASN A 144 -25.46 4.83 -9.71
N VAL A 145 -25.25 3.78 -10.53
CA VAL A 145 -25.19 3.90 -12.00
C VAL A 145 -26.54 3.60 -12.66
N ASP A 146 -27.32 2.69 -12.06
CA ASP A 146 -28.68 2.38 -12.51
C ASP A 146 -29.70 3.32 -11.87
N SER A 147 -30.91 3.38 -12.44
CA SER A 147 -32.03 4.21 -11.96
C SER A 147 -32.50 3.86 -10.54
N SER A 148 -32.03 2.77 -9.97
CA SER A 148 -32.30 2.35 -8.60
C SER A 148 -30.99 2.03 -7.89
N ALA A 149 -30.69 2.76 -6.82
CA ALA A 149 -29.61 2.40 -5.91
C ALA A 149 -29.95 1.08 -5.22
N TYR A 150 -29.05 0.10 -5.28
CA TYR A 150 -29.23 -1.20 -4.64
C TYR A 150 -27.96 -1.66 -3.94
N ARG A 151 -28.13 -2.50 -2.91
CA ARG A 151 -27.01 -3.06 -2.16
C ARG A 151 -26.34 -4.15 -2.99
N LEU A 152 -25.02 -4.03 -3.14
CA LEU A 152 -24.24 -4.97 -3.91
C LEU A 152 -24.03 -6.28 -3.13
N PRO A 153 -24.10 -7.45 -3.80
CA PRO A 153 -23.77 -8.73 -3.17
C PRO A 153 -22.34 -8.78 -2.63
N SER A 154 -22.09 -9.68 -1.67
CA SER A 154 -20.72 -9.98 -1.24
C SER A 154 -19.93 -10.65 -2.34
N GLY A 155 -18.66 -10.30 -2.48
CA GLY A 155 -17.75 -10.88 -3.46
C GLY A 155 -16.65 -9.93 -3.91
N PRO A 156 -15.88 -10.34 -4.93
CA PRO A 156 -14.81 -9.52 -5.49
C PRO A 156 -15.36 -8.42 -6.39
N TYR A 157 -14.81 -7.22 -6.21
CA TYR A 157 -15.05 -6.05 -7.04
C TYR A 157 -13.72 -5.43 -7.43
N TYR A 158 -13.75 -4.59 -8.46
CA TYR A 158 -12.59 -3.86 -8.95
C TYR A 158 -12.85 -2.37 -8.80
N TYR A 159 -11.80 -1.61 -8.55
CA TYR A 159 -11.88 -0.15 -8.59
C TYR A 159 -10.98 0.38 -9.71
N VAL A 160 -11.37 1.54 -10.24
CA VAL A 160 -10.54 2.36 -11.12
C VAL A 160 -10.56 3.78 -10.54
N VAL A 161 -9.41 4.23 -10.05
CA VAL A 161 -9.19 5.58 -9.53
C VAL A 161 -8.42 6.35 -10.59
N LYS A 162 -9.00 7.45 -11.06
CA LYS A 162 -8.39 8.37 -12.02
C LYS A 162 -8.10 9.69 -11.34
N LEU A 163 -6.89 10.21 -11.54
CA LEU A 163 -6.41 11.44 -10.90
C LEU A 163 -5.79 12.35 -11.96
N ILE A 164 -5.96 13.66 -11.80
CA ILE A 164 -5.07 14.66 -12.39
C ILE A 164 -4.31 15.33 -11.26
N ASP A 165 -3.00 15.08 -11.19
CA ASP A 165 -2.14 15.59 -10.13
C ASP A 165 -1.73 17.04 -10.40
N LYS A 166 -2.44 17.98 -9.77
CA LYS A 166 -2.13 19.41 -9.83
C LYS A 166 -1.33 19.90 -8.62
N THR A 167 -0.83 19.00 -7.77
CA THR A 167 -0.12 19.38 -6.54
C THR A 167 1.21 20.06 -6.82
N GLN A 168 1.87 19.71 -7.93
CA GLN A 168 3.14 20.29 -8.37
C GLN A 168 2.98 21.28 -9.54
N ASP A 169 2.06 21.00 -10.47
CA ASP A 169 1.75 21.88 -11.61
C ASP A 169 0.24 22.12 -11.70
N PRO A 170 -0.24 23.33 -11.36
CA PRO A 170 -1.67 23.68 -11.45
C PRO A 170 -2.28 23.53 -12.84
N ASN A 171 -1.46 23.58 -13.89
CA ASN A 171 -1.92 23.46 -15.28
C ASN A 171 -1.85 22.02 -15.82
N ASN A 172 -1.46 21.05 -15.00
CA ASN A 172 -1.39 19.66 -15.42
C ASN A 172 -2.77 19.15 -15.90
N THR A 173 -2.78 18.44 -17.03
CA THR A 173 -3.95 17.79 -17.61
C THR A 173 -3.76 16.28 -17.80
N ARG A 174 -2.62 15.73 -17.36
CA ARG A 174 -2.31 14.31 -17.51
C ARG A 174 -3.15 13.49 -16.52
N GLU A 175 -3.97 12.60 -17.06
CA GLU A 175 -4.70 11.60 -16.29
C GLU A 175 -3.77 10.44 -15.91
N GLU A 176 -3.76 10.09 -14.63
CA GLU A 176 -3.14 8.89 -14.09
C GLU A 176 -4.24 7.93 -13.63
N THR A 177 -4.07 6.63 -13.89
CA THR A 177 -5.08 5.61 -13.56
C THR A 177 -4.49 4.53 -12.66
N PHE A 178 -5.15 4.27 -11.54
CA PHE A 178 -4.82 3.25 -10.55
C PHE A 178 -5.98 2.28 -10.46
N TYR A 179 -5.72 0.98 -10.52
CA TYR A 179 -6.76 -0.03 -10.45
C TYR A 179 -6.26 -1.28 -9.71
N SER A 180 -7.17 -1.90 -8.98
CA SER A 180 -6.95 -3.18 -8.31
C SER A 180 -8.30 -3.77 -7.92
N ASN A 181 -8.29 -4.84 -7.12
CA ASN A 181 -9.48 -5.47 -6.58
C ASN A 181 -9.64 -5.21 -5.07
N PHE A 182 -10.86 -5.33 -4.60
CA PHE A 182 -11.23 -5.37 -3.18
C PHE A 182 -12.41 -6.34 -3.00
N GLU A 183 -12.75 -6.63 -1.76
CA GLU A 183 -13.85 -7.55 -1.44
C GLU A 183 -14.96 -6.84 -0.66
N ILE A 184 -16.21 -7.00 -1.10
CA ILE A 184 -17.38 -6.70 -0.27
C ILE A 184 -17.69 -7.94 0.56
N LYS A 185 -17.59 -7.81 1.88
CA LYS A 185 -17.87 -8.89 2.82
C LYS A 185 -19.35 -8.89 3.20
N ALA A 186 -19.89 -10.08 3.42
CA ALA A 186 -21.21 -10.23 4.01
C ALA A 186 -21.22 -9.57 5.41
N PRO A 187 -22.35 -8.98 5.83
CA PRO A 187 -22.51 -8.59 7.22
C PRO A 187 -22.38 -9.84 8.10
N GLN A 188 -21.54 -9.77 9.14
CA GLN A 188 -21.42 -10.82 10.16
C GLN A 188 -22.56 -10.70 11.18
#